data_AF-A0A7C3FDG1-F1
#
_entry.id   AF-A0A7C3FDG1-F1
#
_cell.length_a   1.000
_cell.length_b   1.000
_cell.length_c   1.000
_cell.angle_alpha   90.00
_cell.angle_beta   90.00
_cell.angle_gamma   90.00
#
_symmetry.space_group_name_H-M   'P 1'
#
loop_
_entity.id
_entity.type
_entity.pdbx_description
1 polymer ?
#
loop_
_entity_poly.entity_id
_entity_poly.type
_entity_poly.pdbx_seq_one_letter_code
_entity_poly.pdbx_strand_id
1 'polypeptide(L)'
;MKTRTRLLLGVVLGLLTGILLGWIVLPLEYVDTDPSSLRADFRTDYVLMTGEAYEGEGDILLSQMRLAALGPQPPAEIVAQAIAYAEENDYGEADLEILNNLAIGLRSISPTAEIEAP
;
A
#
# COMPACT_ATOMS: atom_id res chain seq x y z
N MET A 1 -52.26 1.46 23.08
CA MET A 1 -51.70 0.98 21.80
C MET A 1 -51.28 2.08 20.82
N LYS A 2 -52.06 3.16 20.63
CA LYS A 2 -51.80 4.24 19.64
C LYS A 2 -50.43 4.93 19.71
N THR A 3 -49.83 5.06 20.90
CA THR A 3 -48.53 5.74 21.09
C THR A 3 -47.35 4.92 20.58
N ARG A 4 -47.40 3.58 20.73
CA ARG A 4 -46.33 2.68 20.27
C ARG A 4 -46.23 2.67 18.74
N THR A 5 -47.38 2.72 18.06
CA THR A 5 -47.45 2.78 16.59
C THR A 5 -46.82 4.06 16.04
N ARG A 6 -47.02 5.21 16.70
CA ARG A 6 -46.39 6.49 16.30
C ARG A 6 -44.87 6.47 16.45
N LEU A 7 -44.38 5.84 17.53
CA LEU A 7 -42.96 5.66 17.76
C LEU A 7 -42.34 4.75 16.69
N LEU A 8 -42.97 3.61 16.41
CA LEU A 8 -42.53 2.71 15.34
C LEU A 8 -42.52 3.41 13.97
N LEU A 9 -43.54 4.22 13.66
CA LEU A 9 -43.59 4.96 12.41
C LEU A 9 -42.42 5.94 12.28
N GLY A 10 -42.11 6.69 13.34
CA GLY A 10 -40.99 7.63 13.35
C GLY A 10 -39.65 6.93 13.18
N VAL A 11 -39.45 5.78 13.83
CA VAL A 11 -38.23 4.96 13.69
C VAL A 11 -38.09 4.44 12.27
N VAL A 12 -39.16 3.91 11.68
CA VAL A 12 -39.14 3.42 10.29
C VAL A 12 -38.85 4.56 9.33
N LEU A 13 -39.47 5.73 9.52
CA LEU A 13 -39.20 6.89 8.67
C LEU A 13 -37.73 7.33 8.76
N GLY A 14 -37.19 7.43 9.98
CA GLY A 14 -35.80 7.82 10.20
C GLY A 14 -34.80 6.83 9.60
N LEU A 15 -35.06 5.53 9.72
CA LEU A 15 -34.24 4.49 9.09
C LEU A 15 -34.27 4.60 7.56
N LEU A 16 -35.46 4.73 6.98
CA LEU A 16 -35.61 4.87 5.54
C LEU A 16 -34.87 6.12 5.04
N THR A 17 -35.05 7.27 5.69
CA THR A 17 -34.36 8.50 5.33
C THR A 17 -32.83 8.37 5.49
N GLY A 18 -32.35 7.79 6.58
CA GLY A 18 -30.92 7.59 6.82
C GLY A 18 -30.25 6.70 5.77
N ILE A 19 -30.90 5.59 5.40
CA ILE A 19 -30.40 4.70 4.34
C ILE A 19 -30.39 5.42 2.98
N LEU A 20 -31.46 6.15 2.66
CA LEU A 20 -31.59 6.84 1.39
C LEU A 20 -30.52 7.93 1.23
N LEU A 21 -30.26 8.69 2.30
CA LEU A 21 -29.18 9.68 2.33
C LEU A 21 -27.79 9.02 2.24
N GLY A 22 -27.56 7.97 3.01
CA GLY A 22 -26.26 7.28 3.05
C GLY A 22 -25.90 6.54 1.76
N TRP A 23 -26.88 6.10 0.97
CA TRP A 23 -26.63 5.29 -0.23
C TRP A 23 -26.71 6.09 -1.54
N ILE A 24 -27.59 7.09 -1.63
CA ILE A 24 -27.86 7.82 -2.88
C ILE A 24 -27.25 9.21 -2.87
N VAL A 25 -27.28 9.90 -1.72
CA VAL A 25 -26.81 11.30 -1.62
C VAL A 25 -25.30 11.37 -1.36
N LEU A 26 -24.75 10.41 -0.61
CA LEU A 26 -23.33 10.30 -0.30
C LEU A 26 -22.78 8.96 -0.80
N PRO A 27 -22.60 8.79 -2.13
CA PRO A 27 -21.97 7.57 -2.63
C PRO A 27 -20.56 7.44 -2.03
N LEU A 28 -20.24 6.24 -1.54
CA LEU A 28 -18.90 5.88 -1.13
C LEU A 28 -18.02 5.80 -2.38
N GLU A 29 -17.25 6.84 -2.65
CA GLU A 29 -16.17 6.77 -3.64
C GLU A 29 -14.97 6.09 -2.99
N TYR A 30 -14.65 4.89 -3.47
CA TYR A 30 -13.38 4.23 -3.14
C TYR A 30 -12.28 4.92 -3.96
N VAL A 31 -11.76 6.02 -3.42
CA VAL A 31 -10.65 6.77 -4.02
C VAL A 31 -9.34 6.17 -3.51
N ASP A 32 -8.43 5.84 -4.42
CA ASP A 32 -7.02 5.50 -4.12
C ASP A 32 -6.81 4.34 -3.12
N THR A 33 -7.61 3.27 -3.22
CA THR A 33 -7.49 2.08 -2.35
C THR A 33 -6.44 1.07 -2.81
N ASP A 34 -5.82 1.27 -3.96
CA ASP A 34 -4.79 0.37 -4.48
C ASP A 34 -3.43 0.71 -3.86
N PRO A 35 -2.57 -0.26 -3.50
CA PRO A 35 -1.28 0.09 -2.92
C PRO A 35 -0.39 0.91 -3.88
N SER A 36 -0.68 0.90 -5.19
CA SER A 36 -0.01 1.78 -6.15
C SER A 36 -0.37 3.27 -6.01
N SER A 37 -1.51 3.62 -5.39
CA SER A 37 -1.89 5.02 -5.13
C SER A 37 -1.36 5.56 -3.80
N LEU A 38 -0.50 4.81 -3.09
CA LEU A 38 0.18 5.32 -1.91
C LEU A 38 0.99 6.60 -2.23
N ARG A 39 0.88 7.57 -1.32
CA ARG A 39 1.76 8.75 -1.31
C ARG A 39 3.22 8.30 -1.13
N ALA A 40 4.16 9.14 -1.57
CA ALA A 40 5.59 8.80 -1.60
C ALA A 40 6.17 8.45 -0.23
N ASP A 41 5.69 9.08 0.85
CA ASP A 41 6.04 8.74 2.24
C ASP A 41 5.63 7.31 2.58
N PHE A 42 4.35 6.99 2.46
CA PHE A 42 3.86 5.64 2.78
C PHE A 42 4.43 4.56 1.85
N ARG A 43 4.69 4.90 0.59
CA ARG A 43 5.34 3.99 -0.35
C ARG A 43 6.75 3.66 0.13
N THR A 44 7.50 4.68 0.57
CA THR A 44 8.86 4.50 1.10
C THR A 44 8.83 3.68 2.39
N ASP A 45 7.89 3.96 3.31
CA ASP A 45 7.69 3.16 4.52
C ASP A 45 7.40 1.69 4.22
N TYR A 46 6.55 1.40 3.22
CA TYR A 46 6.27 0.02 2.81
C TYR A 46 7.52 -0.69 2.27
N VAL A 47 8.34 0.02 1.50
CA VAL A 47 9.61 -0.52 0.99
C VAL A 47 10.58 -0.77 2.14
N LEU A 48 10.68 0.15 3.10
CA LEU A 48 11.49 0.00 4.30
C LEU A 48 11.06 -1.24 5.11
N MET A 49 9.77 -1.39 5.41
CA MET A 49 9.23 -2.57 6.09
C MET A 49 9.53 -3.87 5.32
N THR A 50 9.49 -3.82 3.99
CA THR A 50 9.86 -4.97 3.16
C THR A 50 11.36 -5.29 3.29
N GLY A 51 12.21 -4.27 3.38
CA GLY A 51 13.65 -4.40 3.63
C GLY A 51 13.96 -4.96 5.03
N GLU A 52 13.29 -4.48 6.06
CA GLU A 52 13.43 -5.01 7.43
C GLU A 52 13.04 -6.49 7.49
N ALA A 53 11.92 -6.86 6.84
CA ALA A 53 11.51 -8.25 6.73
C ALA A 53 12.53 -9.09 5.95
N TYR A 54 13.12 -8.54 4.89
CA TYR A 54 14.19 -9.19 4.13
C TYR A 54 15.42 -9.46 4.99
N GLU A 55 15.85 -8.54 5.86
CA GLU A 55 17.00 -8.76 6.74
C GLU A 55 16.75 -9.87 7.77
N GLY A 56 15.51 -10.00 8.25
CA GLY A 56 15.11 -11.06 9.17
C GLY A 56 14.91 -12.44 8.50
N GLU A 57 14.33 -12.46 7.31
CA GLU A 57 13.92 -13.69 6.61
C GLU A 57 14.98 -14.20 5.61
N GLY A 58 15.77 -13.30 5.01
CA GLY A 58 16.70 -13.59 3.93
C GLY A 58 16.06 -13.94 2.58
N ASP A 59 14.72 -13.85 2.47
CA ASP A 59 13.98 -14.23 1.26
C ASP A 59 13.72 -13.02 0.34
N ILE A 60 14.59 -12.91 -0.65
CA ILE A 60 14.55 -11.84 -1.65
C ILE A 60 13.49 -12.07 -2.74
N LEU A 61 13.04 -13.32 -2.96
CA LEU A 61 11.91 -13.59 -3.86
C LEU A 61 10.60 -13.12 -3.21
N LEU A 62 10.43 -13.39 -1.91
CA LEU A 62 9.30 -12.91 -1.14
C LEU A 62 9.23 -11.37 -1.12
N SER A 63 10.39 -10.73 -1.00
CA SER A 63 10.51 -9.27 -1.09
C SER A 63 10.07 -8.72 -2.45
N GLN A 64 10.46 -9.36 -3.56
CA GLN A 64 9.97 -8.99 -4.90
C GLN A 64 8.44 -9.11 -5.02
N MET A 65 7.86 -10.19 -4.50
CA MET A 65 6.40 -10.38 -4.51
C MET A 65 5.68 -9.31 -3.69
N ARG A 66 6.23 -8.93 -2.53
CA ARG A 66 5.68 -7.83 -1.71
C ARG A 66 5.75 -6.49 -2.43
N LEU A 67 6.86 -6.19 -3.10
CA LEU A 67 7.05 -4.94 -3.84
C LEU A 67 6.15 -4.84 -5.08
N ALA A 68 5.79 -5.96 -5.71
CA ALA A 68 4.87 -5.99 -6.84
C ALA A 68 3.46 -5.44 -6.51
N ALA A 69 3.09 -5.37 -5.23
CA ALA A 69 1.84 -4.74 -4.81
C ALA A 69 1.82 -3.22 -5.04
N LEU A 70 2.99 -2.56 -5.07
CA LEU A 70 3.11 -1.11 -5.23
C LEU A 70 2.96 -0.63 -6.68
N GLY A 71 2.87 -1.55 -7.64
CA GLY A 71 2.63 -1.23 -9.04
C GLY A 71 3.40 -2.10 -10.02
N PRO A 72 3.29 -1.81 -11.33
CA PRO A 72 3.89 -2.61 -12.40
C PRO A 72 5.39 -2.36 -12.59
N GLN A 73 5.99 -1.41 -11.85
CA GLN A 73 7.40 -1.09 -11.99
C GLN A 73 8.28 -2.26 -11.52
N PRO A 74 9.49 -2.43 -12.09
CA PRO A 74 10.46 -3.38 -11.57
C PRO A 74 10.73 -3.13 -10.08
N PRO A 75 10.78 -4.17 -9.22
CA PRO A 75 11.05 -4.00 -7.79
C PRO A 75 12.31 -3.20 -7.48
N ALA A 76 13.37 -3.36 -8.29
CA ALA A 76 14.60 -2.60 -8.14
C ALA A 76 14.41 -1.08 -8.37
N GLU A 77 13.52 -0.70 -9.28
CA GLU A 77 13.19 0.71 -9.56
C GLU A 77 12.35 1.30 -8.42
N ILE A 78 11.42 0.52 -7.86
CA ILE A 78 10.62 0.91 -6.68
C ILE A 78 11.55 1.21 -5.49
N VAL A 79 12.52 0.33 -5.22
CA VAL A 79 13.50 0.55 -4.14
C VAL A 79 14.40 1.75 -4.42
N ALA A 80 14.84 1.94 -5.67
CA ALA A 80 15.64 3.12 -6.03
C ALA A 80 14.89 4.45 -5.80
N GLN A 81 13.59 4.49 -6.10
CA GLN A 81 12.74 5.65 -5.82
C GLN A 81 12.58 5.87 -4.31
N ALA A 82 12.41 4.80 -3.53
CA ALA A 82 12.33 4.87 -2.07
C ALA A 82 13.63 5.41 -1.45
N ILE A 83 14.80 4.99 -1.94
CA ILE A 83 16.10 5.52 -1.49
C ILE A 83 16.19 7.02 -1.78
N ALA A 84 15.88 7.45 -3.01
CA ALA A 84 15.93 8.87 -3.38
C ALA A 84 14.99 9.73 -2.52
N TYR A 85 13.78 9.22 -2.24
CA TYR A 85 12.84 9.89 -1.35
C TYR A 85 13.36 9.94 0.09
N ALA A 86 13.91 8.84 0.60
CA ALA A 86 14.47 8.76 1.95
C ALA A 86 15.64 9.74 2.15
N GLU A 87 16.51 9.88 1.15
CA GLU A 87 17.61 10.87 1.15
C GLU A 87 17.10 12.32 1.13
N GLU A 88 16.06 12.62 0.33
CA GLU A 88 15.49 13.97 0.25
C GLU A 88 14.73 14.38 1.54
N ASN A 89 14.26 13.40 2.31
CA ASN A 89 13.43 13.62 3.50
C ASN A 89 14.15 13.28 4.81
N ASP A 90 15.48 13.25 4.82
CA ASP A 90 16.33 13.09 6.01
C ASP A 90 16.02 11.82 6.84
N TYR A 91 15.76 10.69 6.19
CA TYR A 91 15.58 9.40 6.87
C TYR A 91 16.86 8.98 7.62
N GLY A 92 16.71 8.12 8.63
CA GLY A 92 17.84 7.67 9.45
C GLY A 92 18.87 6.86 8.64
N GLU A 93 20.14 6.94 9.04
CA GLU A 93 21.22 6.17 8.41
C GLU A 93 20.94 4.65 8.40
N ALA A 94 20.32 4.14 9.47
CA ALA A 94 19.91 2.75 9.57
C ALA A 94 18.84 2.37 8.54
N ASP A 95 17.86 3.24 8.30
CA ASP A 95 16.80 3.00 7.32
C ASP A 95 17.36 3.02 5.90
N LEU A 96 18.27 3.97 5.63
CA LEU A 96 19.00 4.03 4.36
C LEU A 96 19.86 2.78 4.14
N GLU A 97 20.50 2.25 5.18
CA GLU A 97 21.27 1.00 5.10
C GLU A 97 20.37 -0.18 4.70
N ILE A 98 19.21 -0.34 5.35
CA ILE A 98 18.22 -1.37 5.04
C ILE A 98 17.75 -1.26 3.59
N LEU A 99 17.38 -0.06 3.14
CA LEU A 99 16.95 0.17 1.75
C LEU A 99 18.05 -0.16 0.74
N ASN A 100 19.31 0.20 1.04
CA ASN A 100 20.45 -0.12 0.20
C ASN A 100 20.74 -1.63 0.17
N ASN A 101 20.65 -2.32 1.30
CA ASN A 101 20.80 -3.78 1.38
C ASN A 101 19.75 -4.50 0.53
N LEU A 102 18.49 -4.04 0.61
CA LEU A 102 17.40 -4.56 -0.24
C LEU A 102 17.69 -4.31 -1.73
N ALA A 103 18.18 -3.11 -2.10
CA ALA A 103 18.54 -2.78 -3.48
C ALA A 103 19.66 -3.69 -4.01
N ILE A 104 20.67 -3.98 -3.19
CA ILE A 104 21.75 -4.93 -3.53
C ILE A 104 21.20 -6.34 -3.72
N GLY A 105 20.33 -6.80 -2.81
CA GLY A 105 19.66 -8.10 -2.89
C GLY A 105 18.92 -8.28 -4.21
N LEU A 106 18.13 -7.28 -4.62
CA LEU A 106 17.35 -7.32 -5.86
C LEU A 106 18.25 -7.38 -7.12
N ARG A 107 19.34 -6.59 -7.14
CA ARG A 107 20.31 -6.60 -8.24
C ARG A 107 21.01 -7.95 -8.43
N SER A 108 21.05 -8.80 -7.41
CA SER A 108 21.67 -10.13 -7.49
C SER A 108 20.82 -11.15 -8.27
N ILE A 109 19.51 -10.89 -8.42
CA ILE A 109 18.54 -11.80 -9.06
C ILE A 109 18.22 -11.34 -10.49
N SER A 110 18.22 -10.04 -10.74
CA SER A 110 18.06 -9.46 -12.08
C SER A 110 19.12 -9.82 -13.13
N PRO A 111 20.36 -10.30 -12.86
CA PRO A 111 21.35 -10.56 -13.92
C PRO A 111 21.01 -11.77 -14.81
N THR A 112 20.06 -12.63 -14.41
CA THR A 112 19.80 -13.91 -15.06
C THR A 112 18.54 -13.93 -15.94
N ALA A 113 17.58 -13.02 -15.75
CA ALA A 113 16.30 -13.09 -16.45
C ALA A 113 16.30 -12.54 -17.90
N GLU A 114 17.36 -11.83 -18.32
CA GLU A 114 17.45 -11.22 -19.66
C GLU A 114 18.37 -11.99 -20.64
N ILE A 115 19.13 -12.99 -20.17
CA ILE A 115 20.02 -13.81 -21.01
C ILE A 115 19.39 -15.18 -21.28
N GLU A 116 18.14 -15.23 -21.75
CA GLU A 116 17.54 -16.45 -22.33
C GLU A 116 16.28 -16.16 -23.14
N ALA A 117 16.27 -15.07 -23.93
CA ALA A 117 15.31 -14.96 -25.03
C ALA A 117 15.85 -15.72 -26.26
N PRO A 118 15.18 -16.79 -26.74
CA PRO A 118 15.56 -17.50 -27.97
C PRO A 118 15.34 -16.67 -29.24
#